data_AF-A0A9D5MQC8-F1
#
_entry.id   AF-A0A9D5MQC8-F1
#
_cell.length_a   1.000
_cell.length_b   1.000
_cell.length_c   1.000
_cell.angle_alpha   90.00
_cell.angle_beta   90.00
_cell.angle_gamma   90.00
#
_symmetry.space_group_name_H-M   'P 1'
#
loop_
_entity.id
_entity.type
_entity.pdbx_description
1 polymer ?
#
loop_
_entity_poly.entity_id
_entity_poly.type
_entity_poly.pdbx_seq_one_letter_code
_entity_poly.pdbx_strand_id
1 'polypeptide(L)'
;MKAQPEVVLDKYGNMLLRVAYSYLQNMSDAEDILQDTLIKYLKSAPEFENENHEKAWLITVASNLSKNKIRYNKIREADELDEGLVAKKEEDLSFVWEAVKGLPVTQREVVHLFYQEGYSTRDIANMLERNESTVRSDLLRARKQLKKILKEEYDFE
;
A
#
# COMPACT_ATOMS: atom_id res chain seq x y z
N MET A 1 0.12 -27.83 -9.92
CA MET A 1 -0.02 -27.08 -11.19
C MET A 1 0.75 -25.79 -11.01
N LYS A 2 1.79 -25.49 -11.81
CA LYS A 2 2.52 -24.22 -11.67
C LYS A 2 1.49 -23.11 -11.92
N ALA A 3 1.27 -22.24 -10.94
CA ALA A 3 0.34 -21.13 -11.08
C ALA A 3 0.75 -20.32 -12.33
N GLN A 4 -0.20 -20.09 -13.23
CA GLN A 4 0.07 -19.32 -14.42
C GLN A 4 0.03 -17.83 -14.06
N PRO A 5 1.02 -17.03 -14.51
CA PRO A 5 1.10 -15.60 -14.19
C PRO A 5 -0.17 -14.86 -14.56
N GLU A 6 -0.82 -15.20 -15.69
CA GLU A 6 -2.04 -14.52 -16.13
C GLU A 6 -3.19 -14.70 -15.12
N VAL A 7 -3.35 -15.91 -14.57
CA VAL A 7 -4.44 -16.20 -13.61
C VAL A 7 -4.28 -15.40 -12.32
N VAL A 8 -3.05 -15.30 -11.81
CA VAL A 8 -2.76 -14.54 -10.59
C VAL A 8 -2.90 -13.04 -10.85
N LEU A 9 -2.46 -12.56 -12.01
CA LEU A 9 -2.61 -11.18 -12.44
C LEU A 9 -4.07 -10.79 -12.58
N ASP A 10 -4.89 -11.59 -13.26
CA ASP A 10 -6.32 -11.33 -13.43
C ASP A 10 -7.05 -11.28 -12.09
N LYS A 11 -6.66 -12.17 -11.16
CA LYS A 11 -7.30 -12.29 -9.85
C LYS A 11 -6.87 -11.20 -8.87
N TYR A 12 -5.58 -10.89 -8.80
CA TYR A 12 -4.99 -10.07 -7.74
C TYR A 12 -4.32 -8.78 -8.23
N GLY A 13 -4.13 -8.60 -9.54
CA GLY A 13 -3.38 -7.47 -10.10
C GLY A 13 -3.91 -6.12 -9.66
N ASN A 14 -5.21 -5.87 -9.78
CA ASN A 14 -5.82 -4.62 -9.34
C ASN A 14 -5.63 -4.37 -7.83
N MET A 15 -5.70 -5.42 -7.00
CA MET A 15 -5.46 -5.31 -5.57
C MET A 15 -3.99 -4.98 -5.28
N LEU A 16 -3.05 -5.70 -5.91
CA LEU A 16 -1.61 -5.46 -5.75
C LEU A 16 -1.23 -4.04 -6.17
N LEU A 17 -1.77 -3.56 -7.29
CA LEU A 17 -1.54 -2.21 -7.78
C LEU A 17 -2.06 -1.16 -6.79
N ARG A 18 -3.29 -1.33 -6.27
CA ARG A 18 -3.85 -0.42 -5.27
C ARG A 18 -3.04 -0.42 -3.96
N VAL A 19 -2.60 -1.59 -3.51
CA VAL A 19 -1.75 -1.72 -2.32
C VAL A 19 -0.44 -0.97 -2.54
N ALA A 20 0.30 -1.27 -3.61
CA ALA A 20 1.57 -0.63 -3.92
C ALA A 20 1.42 0.90 -4.10
N TYR A 21 0.38 1.34 -4.82
CA TYR A 21 0.10 2.75 -5.01
C TYR A 21 -0.22 3.47 -3.69
N SER A 22 -0.86 2.80 -2.72
CA SER A 22 -1.09 3.37 -1.39
C SER A 22 0.20 3.73 -0.65
N TYR A 23 1.30 3.02 -0.93
CA TYR A 23 2.62 3.32 -0.40
C TYR A 23 3.33 4.40 -1.23
N LEU A 24 3.41 4.19 -2.54
CA LEU A 24 4.35 4.88 -3.43
C LEU A 24 3.80 6.14 -4.08
N GLN A 25 2.48 6.21 -4.28
CA GLN A 25 1.79 7.35 -4.92
C GLN A 25 2.33 7.68 -6.32
N ASN A 26 2.98 6.71 -6.97
CA ASN A 26 3.52 6.76 -8.32
C ASN A 26 3.06 5.48 -9.03
N MET A 27 2.42 5.62 -10.19
CA MET A 27 1.84 4.47 -10.90
C MET A 27 2.93 3.54 -11.44
N SER A 28 3.98 4.09 -12.05
CA SER A 28 5.10 3.30 -12.58
C SER A 28 5.79 2.49 -11.50
N ASP A 29 6.11 3.10 -10.34
CA ASP A 29 6.71 2.36 -9.23
C ASP A 29 5.72 1.30 -8.68
N ALA A 30 4.42 1.57 -8.67
CA ALA A 30 3.41 0.61 -8.22
C ALA A 30 3.28 -0.59 -9.17
N GLU A 31 3.35 -0.37 -10.48
CA GLU A 31 3.40 -1.42 -11.51
C GLU A 31 4.66 -2.29 -11.37
N ASP A 32 5.81 -1.68 -11.06
CA ASP A 32 7.05 -2.41 -10.78
C ASP A 32 6.89 -3.32 -9.55
N ILE A 33 6.31 -2.81 -8.45
CA ILE A 33 6.06 -3.62 -7.25
C ILE A 33 5.09 -4.78 -7.54
N LEU A 34 4.05 -4.54 -8.35
CA LEU A 34 3.13 -5.58 -8.78
C LEU A 34 3.89 -6.69 -9.51
N GLN A 35 4.72 -6.32 -10.49
CA GLN A 35 5.50 -7.28 -11.28
C GLN A 35 6.47 -8.08 -10.38
N ASP A 36 7.22 -7.40 -9.52
CA ASP A 36 8.14 -8.03 -8.57
C ASP A 36 7.41 -8.99 -7.61
N THR A 37 6.20 -8.64 -7.19
CA THR A 37 5.37 -9.49 -6.33
C THR A 37 4.94 -10.76 -7.07
N LEU A 38 4.49 -10.65 -8.33
CA LEU A 38 4.15 -11.81 -9.15
C LEU A 38 5.37 -12.69 -9.43
N ILE A 39 6.52 -12.10 -9.73
CA ILE A 39 7.78 -12.84 -9.93
C ILE A 39 8.13 -13.62 -8.66
N LYS A 40 8.01 -13.01 -7.47
CA LYS A 40 8.22 -13.71 -6.20
C LYS A 40 7.24 -14.85 -6.02
N TYR A 41 5.94 -14.61 -6.21
CA TYR A 41 4.90 -15.62 -6.11
C TYR A 41 5.22 -16.86 -6.96
N LEU A 42 5.61 -16.67 -8.22
CA LEU A 42 5.95 -17.75 -9.14
C LEU A 42 7.24 -18.49 -8.76
N LYS A 43 8.22 -17.78 -8.20
CA LYS A 43 9.51 -18.37 -7.78
C LYS A 43 9.40 -19.13 -6.47
N SER A 44 8.66 -18.60 -5.50
CA SER A 44 8.51 -19.23 -4.18
C SER A 44 7.49 -20.36 -4.19
N ALA A 45 6.50 -20.33 -5.10
CA ALA A 45 5.42 -21.30 -5.22
C ALA A 45 4.87 -21.77 -3.86
N PRO A 46 4.38 -20.86 -3.00
CA PRO A 46 3.99 -21.20 -1.64
C PRO A 46 2.74 -22.10 -1.65
N GLU A 47 2.64 -22.97 -0.64
CA GLU A 47 1.39 -23.67 -0.35
C GLU A 47 0.49 -22.78 0.51
N PHE A 48 -0.74 -22.56 0.04
CA PHE A 48 -1.73 -21.75 0.75
C PHE A 48 -2.85 -22.62 1.27
N GLU A 49 -3.26 -22.37 2.52
CA GLU A 49 -4.37 -23.07 3.16
C GLU A 49 -5.72 -22.73 2.53
N ASN A 50 -5.86 -21.48 2.07
CA ASN A 50 -7.06 -20.94 1.46
C ASN A 50 -6.75 -19.61 0.74
N GLU A 51 -7.76 -19.09 0.05
CA GLU A 51 -7.66 -17.83 -0.71
C GLU A 51 -7.33 -16.62 0.16
N ASN A 52 -7.77 -16.56 1.42
CA ASN A 52 -7.44 -15.46 2.31
C ASN A 52 -5.97 -15.49 2.73
N HIS A 53 -5.42 -16.69 2.96
CA HIS A 53 -4.00 -16.87 3.23
C HIS A 53 -3.16 -16.45 2.00
N GLU A 54 -3.56 -16.87 0.80
CA GLU A 54 -2.92 -16.45 -0.45
C GLU A 54 -2.95 -14.92 -0.63
N LYS A 55 -4.13 -14.30 -0.47
CA LYS A 55 -4.31 -12.85 -0.55
C LYS A 55 -3.44 -12.12 0.48
N ALA A 56 -3.42 -12.60 1.72
CA ALA A 56 -2.62 -11.99 2.78
C ALA A 56 -1.12 -12.06 2.48
N TRP A 57 -0.63 -13.20 1.98
CA TRP A 57 0.77 -13.36 1.60
C TRP A 57 1.17 -12.39 0.48
N LEU A 58 0.35 -12.28 -0.57
CA LEU A 58 0.57 -11.37 -1.69
C LEU A 58 0.67 -9.91 -1.23
N ILE A 59 -0.25 -9.48 -0.36
CA ILE A 59 -0.25 -8.13 0.21
C ILE A 59 1.00 -7.90 1.06
N THR A 60 1.36 -8.85 1.93
CA THR A 60 2.58 -8.73 2.76
C THR A 60 3.82 -8.56 1.89
N VAL A 61 3.94 -9.32 0.80
CA VAL A 61 5.08 -9.19 -0.14
C VAL A 61 5.10 -7.82 -0.80
N ALA A 62 3.96 -7.36 -1.34
CA ALA A 62 3.85 -6.05 -1.99
C ALA A 62 4.13 -4.89 -1.02
N SER A 63 3.58 -4.95 0.19
CA SER A 63 3.84 -3.98 1.26
C SER A 63 5.32 -3.91 1.62
N ASN A 64 5.99 -5.05 1.76
CA ASN A 64 7.42 -5.10 2.09
C ASN A 64 8.29 -4.55 0.97
N LEU A 65 8.00 -4.93 -0.28
CA LEU A 65 8.71 -4.39 -1.45
C LEU A 65 8.52 -2.87 -1.58
N SER A 66 7.29 -2.37 -1.38
CA SER A 66 7.00 -0.93 -1.41
C SER A 66 7.79 -0.17 -0.34
N LYS A 67 7.84 -0.70 0.90
CA LYS A 67 8.65 -0.12 1.98
C LYS A 67 10.14 -0.11 1.66
N ASN A 68 10.65 -1.16 0.99
CA ASN A 68 12.04 -1.22 0.56
C ASN A 68 12.33 -0.13 -0.48
N LYS A 69 11.46 0.05 -1.48
CA LYS A 69 11.59 1.09 -2.51
C LYS A 69 11.57 2.49 -1.90
N ILE A 70 10.68 2.77 -0.94
CA ILE A 70 10.66 4.04 -0.21
C ILE A 70 12.00 4.29 0.51
N ARG A 71 12.55 3.27 1.20
CA ARG A 71 13.85 3.40 1.88
C ARG A 71 14.99 3.63 0.90
N TYR A 72 14.98 2.93 -0.23
CA TYR A 72 15.97 3.09 -1.30
C TYR A 72 15.92 4.50 -1.90
N ASN A 73 14.73 4.99 -2.26
CA ASN A 73 14.55 6.34 -2.81
C ASN A 73 15.05 7.42 -1.83
N LYS A 74 14.76 7.26 -0.53
CA LYS A 74 15.24 8.20 0.50
C LYS A 74 16.76 8.23 0.63
N ILE A 75 17.44 7.09 0.46
CA ILE A 75 18.91 7.04 0.47
C ILE A 75 19.44 7.73 -0.79
N ARG A 76 18.88 7.43 -1.96
CA ARG A 76 19.29 8.02 -3.24
C ARG A 76 19.13 9.55 -3.24
N GLU A 77 18.01 10.06 -2.73
CA GLU A 77 17.77 11.51 -2.56
C GLU A 77 18.76 12.18 -1.59
N ALA A 78 19.29 11.43 -0.61
CA ALA A 78 20.29 11.97 0.32
C ALA A 78 21.71 12.02 -0.29
N ASP A 79 22.00 11.13 -1.26
CA ASP A 79 23.28 11.05 -1.96
C ASP A 79 23.33 11.98 -3.20
N GLU A 80 22.19 12.22 -3.85
CA GLU A 80 22.03 13.18 -4.95
C GLU A 80 21.72 14.58 -4.37
N LEU A 81 22.74 15.42 -4.17
CA LEU A 81 22.52 16.87 -3.99
C LEU A 81 21.85 17.43 -5.25
N ASP A 82 20.54 17.64 -5.14
CA ASP A 82 19.70 18.49 -6.00
C ASP A 82 19.62 18.13 -7.49
N GLU A 83 18.90 17.06 -7.82
CA GLU A 83 18.11 17.00 -9.07
C GLU A 83 16.73 16.41 -8.79
N GLY A 84 15.83 17.29 -8.33
CA GLY A 84 14.44 16.95 -8.04
C GLY A 84 13.66 16.50 -9.28
N LEU A 85 13.67 15.20 -9.56
CA LEU A 85 12.65 14.57 -10.39
C LEU A 85 11.39 14.39 -9.54
N VAL A 86 10.62 15.47 -9.41
CA VAL A 86 9.25 15.41 -8.92
C VAL A 86 8.45 14.62 -9.95
N ALA A 87 8.17 13.34 -9.64
CA ALA A 87 7.26 12.54 -10.43
C ALA A 87 5.93 13.31 -10.57
N LYS A 88 5.51 13.56 -11.81
CA LYS A 88 4.23 14.21 -12.09
C LYS A 88 3.12 13.39 -11.45
N LYS A 89 2.44 13.98 -10.46
CA LYS A 89 1.20 13.44 -9.91
C LYS A 89 0.15 13.52 -11.01
N GLU A 90 -0.39 12.38 -11.43
CA GLU A 90 -1.63 12.36 -12.19
C GLU A 90 -2.76 12.86 -11.29
N GLU A 91 -3.36 13.97 -11.70
CA GLU A 91 -4.49 14.64 -11.06
C GLU A 91 -5.78 14.15 -11.71
N ASP A 92 -6.45 13.22 -11.04
CA ASP A 92 -7.91 13.07 -11.14
C ASP A 92 -8.41 12.19 -10.00
N LEU A 93 -8.41 12.73 -8.78
CA LEU A 93 -8.79 11.98 -7.59
C LEU A 93 -9.75 12.77 -6.73
N SER A 94 -10.80 12.08 -6.26
CA SER A 94 -11.72 12.63 -5.26
C SER A 94 -10.94 13.21 -4.09
N PHE A 95 -11.39 14.33 -3.54
CA PHE A 95 -10.80 15.03 -2.39
C PHE A 95 -10.45 14.09 -1.20
N VAL A 96 -11.25 13.04 -0.98
CA VAL A 96 -10.98 11.99 0.03
C VAL A 96 -9.65 11.27 -0.22
N TRP A 97 -9.31 11.00 -1.47
CA TRP A 97 -8.07 10.33 -1.83
C TRP A 97 -6.85 11.22 -1.63
N GLU A 98 -6.94 12.51 -1.93
CA GLU A 98 -5.87 13.46 -1.63
C GLU A 98 -5.64 13.60 -0.12
N ALA A 99 -6.71 13.61 0.68
CA ALA A 99 -6.60 13.60 2.14
C ALA A 99 -5.88 12.33 2.65
N VAL A 100 -6.21 11.15 2.10
CA VAL A 100 -5.54 9.88 2.44
C VAL A 100 -4.07 9.90 1.99
N LYS A 101 -3.78 10.42 0.80
CA LYS A 101 -2.41 10.60 0.28
C LYS A 101 -1.54 11.44 1.20
N GLY A 102 -2.11 12.46 1.85
CA GLY A 102 -1.40 13.31 2.82
C GLY A 102 -1.06 12.62 4.15
N LEU A 103 -1.57 11.41 4.41
CA LEU A 103 -1.25 10.67 5.63
C LEU A 103 0.18 10.11 5.61
N PRO A 104 0.84 10.01 6.79
CA PRO A 104 2.06 9.23 6.94
C PRO A 104 1.87 7.79 6.44
N VAL A 105 2.92 7.22 5.84
CA VAL A 105 2.88 5.89 5.20
C VAL A 105 2.31 4.81 6.15
N THR A 106 2.70 4.81 7.42
CA THR A 106 2.22 3.80 8.41
C THR A 106 0.75 3.94 8.76
N GLN A 107 0.18 5.13 8.61
CA GLN A 107 -1.24 5.40 8.83
C GLN A 107 -2.04 5.06 7.58
N ARG A 108 -1.53 5.48 6.42
CA ARG A 108 -2.12 5.22 5.11
C ARG A 108 -2.21 3.73 4.80
N GLU A 109 -1.17 2.96 5.10
CA GLU A 109 -1.20 1.49 4.90
C GLU A 109 -2.32 0.84 5.71
N VAL A 110 -2.51 1.24 6.97
CA VAL A 110 -3.54 0.66 7.84
C VAL A 110 -4.94 1.07 7.38
N VAL A 111 -5.12 2.32 6.94
CA VAL A 111 -6.38 2.78 6.35
C VAL A 111 -6.72 1.97 5.10
N HIS A 112 -5.75 1.79 4.20
CA HIS A 112 -5.95 1.04 2.97
C HIS A 112 -6.35 -0.41 3.25
N LEU A 113 -5.56 -1.10 4.08
CA LEU A 113 -5.82 -2.51 4.40
C LEU A 113 -7.15 -2.72 5.15
N PHE A 114 -7.54 -1.78 6.01
CA PHE A 114 -8.79 -1.87 6.76
C PHE A 114 -10.01 -1.58 5.89
N TYR A 115 -10.04 -0.44 5.19
CA TYR A 115 -11.24 0.03 4.51
C TYR A 115 -11.36 -0.48 3.08
N GLN A 116 -10.25 -0.58 2.35
CA GLN A 116 -10.28 -0.99 0.96
C GLN A 116 -10.20 -2.52 0.83
N GLU A 117 -9.37 -3.16 1.65
CA GLU A 117 -9.12 -4.59 1.56
C GLU A 117 -9.88 -5.44 2.59
N GLY A 118 -10.53 -4.80 3.56
CA GLY A 118 -11.47 -5.43 4.50
C GLY A 118 -10.83 -6.20 5.66
N TYR A 119 -9.53 -6.02 5.92
CA TYR A 119 -8.83 -6.76 6.97
C TYR A 119 -9.11 -6.21 8.37
N SER A 120 -9.21 -7.11 9.34
CA SER A 120 -9.30 -6.72 10.76
C SER A 120 -7.98 -6.13 11.25
N THR A 121 -8.01 -5.40 12.37
CA THR A 121 -6.78 -4.87 12.97
C THR A 121 -5.79 -5.97 13.34
N ARG A 122 -6.30 -7.15 13.70
CA ARG A 122 -5.51 -8.35 14.03
C ARG A 122 -4.81 -8.90 12.80
N ASP A 123 -5.53 -9.04 11.70
CA ASP A 123 -4.95 -9.56 10.45
C ASP A 123 -3.90 -8.61 9.91
N ILE A 124 -4.19 -7.30 9.90
CA ILE A 124 -3.22 -6.26 9.52
C ILE A 124 -1.96 -6.33 10.39
N ALA A 125 -2.12 -6.53 11.71
CA ALA A 125 -1.00 -6.65 12.62
C ALA A 125 -0.10 -7.86 12.29
N ASN A 126 -0.71 -9.00 11.98
CA ASN A 126 0.02 -10.20 11.56
C ASN A 126 0.71 -9.98 10.20
N MET A 127 -0.01 -9.44 9.22
CA MET A 127 0.49 -9.22 7.86
C MET A 127 1.65 -8.24 7.80
N LEU A 128 1.64 -7.23 8.67
CA LEU A 128 2.68 -6.19 8.72
C LEU A 128 3.77 -6.49 9.76
N GLU A 129 3.66 -7.59 10.52
CA GLU A 129 4.55 -7.94 11.64
C GLU A 129 4.64 -6.83 12.70
N ARG A 130 3.48 -6.29 13.10
CA ARG A 130 3.35 -5.17 14.04
C ARG A 130 2.48 -5.55 15.23
N ASN A 131 2.61 -4.82 16.33
CA ASN A 131 1.70 -4.97 17.45
C ASN A 131 0.29 -4.46 17.09
N GLU A 132 -0.76 -5.23 17.41
CA GLU A 132 -2.14 -4.86 17.09
C GLU A 132 -2.59 -3.54 17.73
N SER A 133 -2.11 -3.22 18.94
CA SER A 133 -2.36 -1.93 19.58
C SER A 133 -1.77 -0.76 18.79
N THR A 134 -0.63 -0.96 18.14
CA THR A 134 -0.01 0.04 17.24
C THR A 134 -0.85 0.23 15.99
N VAL A 135 -1.35 -0.86 15.39
CA VAL A 135 -2.26 -0.79 14.22
C VAL A 135 -3.55 -0.02 14.58
N ARG A 136 -4.16 -0.33 15.72
CA ARG A 136 -5.33 0.42 16.22
C ARG A 136 -5.03 1.91 16.44
N SER A 137 -3.87 2.20 17.02
CA SER A 137 -3.45 3.58 17.27
C SER A 137 -3.20 4.36 15.98
N ASP A 138 -2.59 3.73 14.98
CA ASP A 138 -2.40 4.34 13.65
C ASP A 138 -3.73 4.58 12.95
N LEU A 139 -4.66 3.63 12.99
CA LEU A 139 -5.99 3.81 12.42
C LEU A 139 -6.76 4.96 13.10
N LEU A 140 -6.66 5.07 14.43
CA LEU A 140 -7.25 6.18 15.19
C LEU A 140 -6.63 7.52 14.80
N ARG A 141 -5.30 7.61 14.71
CA ARG A 141 -4.60 8.84 14.30
C ARG A 141 -4.98 9.24 12.88
N ALA A 142 -5.00 8.28 11.97
CA ALA A 142 -5.43 8.49 10.58
C ALA A 142 -6.84 9.07 10.51
N ARG A 143 -7.81 8.45 11.21
CA ARG A 143 -9.20 8.93 11.27
C ARG A 143 -9.30 10.35 11.82
N LYS A 144 -8.52 10.70 12.85
CA LYS A 144 -8.50 12.07 13.40
C LYS A 144 -7.96 13.08 12.39
N GLN A 145 -6.88 12.75 11.70
CA GLN A 145 -6.27 13.63 10.71
C GLN A 145 -7.20 13.81 9.49
N LEU A 146 -7.76 12.71 8.97
CA LEU A 146 -8.76 12.76 7.90
C LEU A 146 -9.98 13.56 8.32
N LYS A 147 -10.51 13.36 9.53
CA LYS A 147 -11.65 14.14 10.03
C LYS A 147 -11.36 15.65 10.03
N LYS A 148 -10.14 16.07 10.37
CA LYS A 148 -9.75 17.48 10.35
C LYS A 148 -9.71 18.01 8.91
N ILE A 149 -8.97 17.35 8.03
CA ILE A 149 -8.82 17.73 6.62
C ILE A 149 -10.18 17.81 5.94
N LEU A 150 -11.01 16.77 6.11
CA LEU A 150 -12.30 16.69 5.44
C LEU A 150 -13.32 17.69 6.01
N LYS A 151 -13.34 17.93 7.33
CA LYS A 151 -14.26 18.92 7.94
C LYS A 151 -13.92 20.36 7.55
N GLU A 152 -12.63 20.70 7.52
CA GLU A 152 -12.21 22.04 7.12
C GLU A 152 -12.76 22.35 5.72
N GLU A 153 -12.68 21.42 4.77
CA GLU A 153 -13.20 21.62 3.41
C GLU A 153 -14.74 21.69 3.33
N TYR A 154 -15.45 20.82 4.05
CA TYR A 154 -16.93 20.85 4.09
C TYR A 154 -17.51 22.09 4.77
N ASP A 155 -16.74 22.78 5.63
CA ASP A 155 -17.17 24.03 6.28
C ASP A 155 -16.91 25.27 5.37
N PHE A 156 -16.29 25.10 4.19
CA PHE A 156 -16.07 26.15 3.17
C PHE A 156 -16.94 26.01 1.90
N GLU A 157 -17.79 24.99 1.81
CA GLU A 157 -18.90 24.88 0.84
C GLU A 157 -20.23 25.37 1.45
#